data_AF-A0A950RFJ7-F1
#
_entry.id   AF-A0A950RFJ7-F1
#
_cell.length_a   1.000
_cell.length_b   1.000
_cell.length_c   1.000
_cell.angle_alpha   90.00
_cell.angle_beta   90.00
_cell.angle_gamma   90.00
#
_symmetry.space_group_name_H-M   'P 1'
#
loop_
_entity.id
_entity.type
_entity.pdbx_description
1 polymer ?
#
loop_
_entity_poly.entity_id
_entity_poly.type
_entity_poly.pdbx_seq_one_letter_code
_entity_poly.pdbx_strand_id
1 'polypeptide(L)'
;ADIPGVGQAVLVRMGEDLAAAQAAGRLALPSSDLAARIVSAVFLQAARDLGLGRMDARAVPDIVRAILRAIGCAPDDAAGRAAEAARNADRFARQLAAAGEEDLLIGG
;
A
#
# COMPACT_ATOMS: atom_id res chain seq x y z
N ALA A 1 8.71 -7.77 -22.79
CA ALA A 1 7.51 -7.87 -21.95
C ALA A 1 7.47 -6.59 -21.15
N ASP A 2 6.47 -5.73 -21.36
CA ASP A 2 6.33 -4.52 -20.55
C ASP A 2 6.22 -4.93 -19.09
N ILE A 3 7.12 -4.38 -18.28
CA ILE A 3 7.07 -4.54 -16.83
C ILE A 3 5.73 -3.93 -16.42
N PRO A 4 4.83 -4.69 -15.74
CA PRO A 4 3.60 -4.11 -15.26
C PRO A 4 3.95 -2.87 -14.44
N GLY A 5 3.31 -1.74 -14.75
CA GLY A 5 3.47 -0.53 -13.94
C GLY A 5 3.27 -0.91 -12.47
N VAL A 6 4.08 -0.34 -11.57
CA VAL A 6 4.13 -0.74 -10.15
C VAL A 6 2.73 -0.88 -9.52
N GLY A 7 1.79 0.00 -9.87
CA GLY A 7 0.39 -0.10 -9.43
C GLY A 7 -0.31 -1.40 -9.84
N GLN A 8 -0.12 -1.87 -11.08
CA GLN A 8 -0.70 -3.13 -11.56
C GLN A 8 -0.09 -4.33 -10.82
N ALA A 9 1.22 -4.32 -10.58
CA ALA A 9 1.88 -5.39 -9.83
C ALA A 9 1.38 -5.46 -8.38
N VAL A 10 1.19 -4.30 -7.74
CA VAL A 10 0.60 -4.22 -6.38
C VAL A 10 -0.84 -4.73 -6.35
N LEU A 11 -1.67 -4.37 -7.34
CA LEU A 11 -3.06 -4.82 -7.42
C LEU A 11 -3.17 -6.33 -7.60
N VAL A 12 -2.37 -6.91 -8.50
CA VAL A 12 -2.32 -8.37 -8.71
C VAL A 12 -1.92 -9.07 -7.41
N ARG A 13 -0.83 -8.62 -6.79
CA ARG A 13 -0.34 -9.25 -5.56
C ARG A 13 -1.33 -9.14 -4.40
N MET A 14 -1.97 -7.98 -4.25
CA MET A 14 -3.01 -7.77 -3.24
C MET A 14 -4.19 -8.73 -3.47
N GLY A 15 -4.59 -8.96 -4.72
CA GLY A 15 -5.63 -9.93 -5.05
C GLY A 15 -5.26 -11.36 -4.61
N GLU A 16 -4.02 -11.79 -4.85
CA GLU A 16 -3.51 -13.10 -4.41
C GLU A 16 -3.53 -13.24 -2.89
N ASP A 17 -3.04 -12.23 -2.16
CA ASP A 17 -2.98 -12.25 -0.70
C ASP A 17 -4.39 -12.29 -0.07
N LEU A 18 -5.36 -11.56 -0.65
CA LEU A 18 -6.76 -11.58 -0.21
C LEU A 18 -7.44 -12.92 -0.51
N ALA A 19 -7.15 -13.53 -1.66
CA ALA A 19 -7.66 -14.86 -1.98
C ALA A 19 -7.12 -15.92 -0.99
N ALA A 20 -5.84 -15.84 -0.64
CA ALA A 20 -5.24 -16.71 0.37
C ALA A 20 -5.84 -16.48 1.77
N ALA A 21 -6.13 -15.23 2.15
CA ALA A 21 -6.82 -14.91 3.41
C ALA A 21 -8.24 -15.48 3.45
N GLN A 22 -8.98 -15.42 2.33
CA GLN A 22 -10.31 -16.01 2.21
C GLN A 22 -10.27 -17.54 2.33
N ALA A 23 -9.34 -18.19 1.62
CA ALA A 23 -9.16 -19.64 1.69
C ALA A 23 -8.82 -20.13 3.11
N ALA A 24 -8.12 -19.30 3.88
CA ALA A 24 -7.80 -19.56 5.29
C ALA A 24 -8.91 -19.19 6.29
N GLY A 25 -10.07 -18.71 5.82
CA GLY A 25 -11.18 -18.27 6.68
C GLY A 25 -10.88 -17.03 7.52
N ARG A 26 -9.85 -16.25 7.14
CA ARG A 26 -9.42 -15.04 7.87
C ARG A 26 -10.03 -13.76 7.33
N LEU A 27 -10.61 -13.79 6.12
CA LEU A 27 -11.26 -12.63 5.54
C LEU A 27 -12.65 -12.44 6.13
N ALA A 28 -12.90 -11.29 6.76
CA ALA A 28 -14.21 -10.94 7.32
C ALA A 28 -15.24 -10.57 6.24
N LEU A 29 -14.77 -10.14 5.07
CA LEU A 29 -15.60 -9.81 3.93
C LEU A 29 -16.02 -11.06 3.15
N PRO A 30 -17.22 -11.05 2.53
CA PRO A 30 -17.78 -12.22 1.84
C PRO A 30 -17.01 -12.62 0.57
N SER A 31 -16.18 -11.73 0.02
CA SER A 31 -15.29 -12.05 -1.10
C SER A 31 -14.00 -11.24 -1.11
N SER A 32 -12.94 -11.88 -1.57
CA SER A 32 -11.61 -11.30 -1.82
C SER A 32 -11.63 -10.25 -2.93
N ASP A 33 -12.48 -10.41 -3.95
CA ASP A 33 -12.71 -9.39 -4.98
C ASP A 33 -13.30 -8.10 -4.39
N LEU A 34 -14.34 -8.23 -3.55
CA LEU A 34 -14.94 -7.07 -2.87
C LEU A 34 -13.91 -6.39 -1.96
N ALA A 35 -13.13 -7.18 -1.21
CA ALA A 35 -12.05 -6.65 -0.39
C ALA A 35 -11.01 -5.89 -1.24
N ALA A 36 -10.59 -6.44 -2.38
CA ALA A 36 -9.61 -5.81 -3.27
C ALA A 36 -10.14 -4.47 -3.83
N ARG A 37 -11.42 -4.42 -4.21
CA ARG A 37 -12.07 -3.20 -4.71
C ARG A 37 -12.17 -2.13 -3.64
N ILE A 38 -12.56 -2.50 -2.41
CA ILE A 38 -12.63 -1.56 -1.27
C ILE A 38 -11.24 -1.01 -0.96
N VAL A 39 -10.23 -1.87 -0.84
CA VAL A 39 -8.86 -1.43 -0.52
C VAL A 39 -8.29 -0.52 -1.61
N SER A 40 -8.50 -0.86 -2.88
CA SER A 40 -8.08 -0.03 -4.01
C SER A 40 -8.75 1.34 -4.00
N ALA A 41 -10.06 1.40 -3.75
CA ALA A 41 -10.80 2.66 -3.70
C ALA A 41 -10.31 3.57 -2.56
N VAL A 42 -10.08 3.00 -1.37
CA VAL A 42 -9.55 3.72 -0.21
C VAL A 42 -8.14 4.24 -0.50
N PHE A 43 -7.27 3.42 -1.09
CA PHE A 43 -5.91 3.83 -1.43
C PHE A 43 -5.87 4.95 -2.47
N LEU A 44 -6.66 4.84 -3.54
CA LEU A 44 -6.76 5.87 -4.57
C LEU A 44 -7.32 7.19 -4.02
N GLN A 45 -8.34 7.12 -3.17
CA GLN A 45 -8.90 8.29 -2.51
C GLN A 45 -7.86 8.96 -1.59
N ALA A 46 -7.14 8.17 -0.78
CA ALA A 46 -6.09 8.66 0.10
C ALA A 46 -4.93 9.30 -0.70
N ALA A 47 -4.48 8.68 -1.79
CA ALA A 47 -3.45 9.24 -2.65
C ALA A 47 -3.88 10.56 -3.28
N ARG A 48 -5.14 10.65 -3.71
CA ARG A 48 -5.73 11.89 -4.24
C ARG A 48 -5.79 12.99 -3.19
N ASP A 49 -6.28 12.69 -2.00
CA ASP A 49 -6.40 13.66 -0.92
C ASP A 49 -5.03 14.13 -0.42
N LEU A 50 -4.01 13.24 -0.43
CA LEU A 50 -2.63 13.62 -0.17
C LEU A 50 -2.10 14.60 -1.22
N GLY A 51 -2.27 14.29 -2.51
CA GLY A 51 -1.82 15.16 -3.60
C GLY A 51 -2.51 16.53 -3.65
N LEU A 52 -3.75 16.61 -3.14
CA LEU A 52 -4.50 17.86 -2.99
C LEU A 52 -4.23 18.59 -1.67
N GLY A 53 -3.36 18.07 -0.80
CA GLY A 53 -3.08 18.64 0.52
C GLY A 53 -4.26 18.59 1.51
N ARG A 54 -5.25 17.73 1.24
CA ARG A 54 -6.45 17.53 2.08
C ARG A 54 -6.25 16.47 3.16
N MET A 55 -5.14 15.74 3.09
CA MET A 55 -4.76 14.71 4.04
C MET A 55 -3.27 14.85 4.36
N ASP A 56 -2.95 14.80 5.65
CA ASP A 56 -1.55 14.72 6.12
C ASP A 56 -1.00 13.31 5.82
N ALA A 57 0.23 13.22 5.32
CA ALA A 57 0.94 11.96 5.11
C ALA A 57 0.99 11.09 6.39
N ARG A 58 0.92 11.71 7.57
CA ARG A 58 0.82 11.04 8.88
C ARG A 58 -0.44 10.18 9.03
N ALA A 59 -1.48 10.40 8.23
CA ALA A 59 -2.69 9.58 8.24
C ALA A 59 -2.56 8.25 7.47
N VAL A 60 -1.56 8.12 6.60
CA VAL A 60 -1.36 6.91 5.76
C VAL A 60 -1.17 5.64 6.61
N PRO A 61 -0.33 5.63 7.67
CA PRO A 61 -0.21 4.47 8.55
C PRO A 61 -1.53 4.05 9.21
N ASP A 62 -2.40 5.00 9.56
CA ASP A 62 -3.69 4.70 10.20
C ASP A 62 -4.67 4.08 9.21
N ILE A 63 -4.67 4.55 7.95
CA ILE A 63 -5.45 3.95 6.86
C ILE A 63 -4.99 2.51 6.61
N VAL A 64 -3.68 2.27 6.55
CA VAL A 64 -3.12 0.92 6.37
C VAL A 64 -3.51 0.00 7.52
N ARG A 65 -3.45 0.46 8.78
CA ARG A 65 -3.89 -0.32 9.94
C ARG A 65 -5.38 -0.67 9.86
N ALA A 66 -6.23 0.30 9.49
CA ALA A 66 -7.66 0.08 9.37
C ALA A 66 -7.99 -0.98 8.31
N ILE A 67 -7.30 -0.92 7.15
CA ILE A 67 -7.42 -1.93 6.09
C ILE A 67 -6.99 -3.30 6.58
N LEU A 68 -5.80 -3.41 7.22
CA LEU A 68 -5.28 -4.69 7.72
C LEU A 68 -6.24 -5.34 8.73
N ARG A 69 -6.84 -4.55 9.63
CA ARG A 69 -7.84 -5.05 10.59
C ARG A 69 -9.13 -5.48 9.89
N ALA A 70 -9.60 -4.73 8.90
CA ALA A 70 -10.82 -5.07 8.15
C ALA A 70 -10.70 -6.41 7.40
N ILE A 71 -9.48 -6.80 7.00
CA ILE A 71 -9.22 -8.09 6.36
C ILE A 71 -8.83 -9.21 7.35
N GLY A 72 -8.97 -8.96 8.66
CA GLY A 72 -8.81 -9.96 9.71
C GLY A 72 -7.42 -10.06 10.34
N CYS A 73 -6.53 -9.07 10.13
CA CYS A 73 -5.26 -9.01 10.83
C CYS A 73 -5.45 -8.58 12.30
N ALA A 74 -4.76 -9.24 13.23
CA ALA A 74 -4.78 -8.87 14.64
C ALA A 74 -4.28 -7.41 14.84
N PRO A 75 -4.81 -6.67 15.83
CA PRO A 75 -4.49 -5.24 15.99
C PRO A 75 -2.99 -4.93 16.09
N ASP A 76 -2.23 -5.75 16.82
CA ASP A 76 -0.79 -5.57 17.05
C ASP A 76 0.02 -5.91 15.80
N ASP A 77 -0.34 -6.99 15.10
CA ASP A 77 0.26 -7.37 13.82
C ASP A 77 0.00 -6.31 12.75
N ALA A 78 -1.21 -5.76 12.70
CA ALA A 78 -1.57 -4.69 11.79
C ALA A 78 -0.75 -3.42 12.07
N ALA A 79 -0.52 -3.09 13.34
CA ALA A 79 0.30 -1.95 13.73
C ALA A 79 1.78 -2.12 13.34
N GLY A 80 2.35 -3.31 13.58
CA GLY A 80 3.73 -3.65 13.22
C GLY A 80 3.96 -3.59 11.71
N ARG A 81 3.07 -4.22 10.94
CA ARG A 81 3.14 -4.25 9.47
C ARG A 81 2.98 -2.87 8.85
N ALA A 82 2.06 -2.05 9.36
CA ALA A 82 1.90 -0.67 8.88
C ALA A 82 3.15 0.18 9.16
N ALA A 83 3.78 0.01 10.33
CA ALA A 83 5.00 0.73 10.68
C ALA A 83 6.18 0.29 9.80
N GLU A 84 6.27 -1.00 9.47
CA GLU A 84 7.28 -1.52 8.54
C GLU A 84 7.08 -1.00 7.12
N ALA A 85 5.84 -1.02 6.62
CA ALA A 85 5.51 -0.47 5.31
C ALA A 85 5.88 1.02 5.20
N ALA A 86 5.58 1.82 6.23
CA ALA A 86 5.97 3.23 6.28
C ALA A 86 7.49 3.42 6.21
N ARG A 87 8.26 2.65 6.99
CA ARG A 87 9.73 2.71 6.95
C ARG A 87 10.29 2.32 5.59
N ASN A 88 9.70 1.31 4.94
CA ASN A 88 10.11 0.87 3.61
C ASN A 88 9.78 1.94 2.55
N ALA A 89 8.62 2.59 2.64
CA ALA A 89 8.24 3.70 1.77
C ALA A 89 9.22 4.88 1.91
N ASP A 90 9.56 5.28 3.14
CA ASP A 90 10.55 6.34 3.39
C ASP A 90 11.95 5.97 2.89
N ARG A 91 12.33 4.70 3.00
CA ARG A 91 13.61 4.22 2.46
C ARG A 91 13.61 4.29 0.94
N PHE A 92 12.54 3.83 0.30
CA PHE A 92 12.40 3.85 -1.15
C PHE A 92 12.39 5.28 -1.70
N ALA A 93 11.65 6.19 -1.06
CA ALA A 93 11.63 7.60 -1.43
C ALA A 93 13.03 8.25 -1.35
N ARG A 94 13.80 7.95 -0.29
CA ARG A 94 15.18 8.42 -0.15
C ARG A 94 16.12 7.86 -1.21
N GLN A 95 15.98 6.57 -1.54
CA GLN A 95 16.77 5.94 -2.60
C GLN A 95 16.46 6.52 -3.98
N LEU A 96 15.18 6.80 -4.26
CA LEU A 96 14.76 7.42 -5.52
C LEU A 96 15.27 8.87 -5.63
N ALA A 97 15.24 9.64 -4.53
CA ALA A 97 15.80 10.98 -4.50
C ALA A 97 17.33 10.97 -4.75
N ALA A 98 18.06 10.06 -4.09
CA ALA A 98 19.51 9.92 -4.28
C ALA A 98 19.87 9.49 -5.71
N ALA A 99 19.11 8.56 -6.31
CA ALA A 99 19.32 8.14 -7.70
C ALA A 99 19.03 9.27 -8.70
N GLY A 100 18.04 10.13 -8.42
CA GLY A 100 17.75 11.31 -9.25
C GLY A 100 18.81 12.41 -9.16
N GLU A 101 19.53 12.53 -8.03
CA GLU A 101 20.66 13.45 -7.88
C GLU A 101 21.92 12.96 -8.62
N GLU A 102 22.18 11.65 -8.66
CA GLU A 102 23.29 11.06 -9.42
C GLU A 102 23.13 11.23 -10.94
N ASP A 103 21.90 11.14 -11.46
CA ASP A 103 21.61 11.33 -12.89
C ASP A 103 21.83 12.79 -13.34
N LEU A 104 21.60 13.76 -12.44
CA LEU A 104 21.91 15.18 -12.65
C LEU A 104 23.42 15.50 -12.59
N LEU A 105 24.21 14.67 -11.91
CA LEU A 105 25.66 14.85 -11.77
C LEU A 105 26.47 14.18 -12.90
N ILE A 106 25.89 13.18 -13.58
CA ILE A 106 26.53 12.47 -14.70
C ILE A 106 26.10 13.03 -16.07
N GLY A 107 24.99 13.79 -16.13
CA GLY A 107 24.45 14.37 -17.36
C GLY A 107 24.71 15.87 -17.62
N GLY A 108 25.64 16.51 -16.89
CA GLY A 108 25.96 17.95 -17.00
C GLY A 108 27.13 18.28 -17.92
#